data_AF-A0A2T0UJL0-F1
#
_entry.id   AF-A0A2T0UJL0-F1
#
_cell.length_a   1.000
_cell.length_b   1.000
_cell.length_c   1.000
_cell.angle_alpha   90.00
_cell.angle_beta   90.00
_cell.angle_gamma   90.00
#
_symmetry.space_group_name_H-M   'P 1'
#
loop_
_entity.id
_entity.type
_entity.pdbx_description
1 polymer ?
#
loop_
_entity_poly.entity_id
_entity_poly.type
_entity_poly.pdbx_seq_one_letter_code
_entity_poly.pdbx_strand_id
1 'polypeptide(L)' 'MEQILIRNLPSGTKAALKARAEQQHSSVEAEARRILAAALDEEPATLVDLLASDEGAEIEFEPERLGLSARTPEL' A
#
# COMPACT_ATOMS: atom_id res chain seq x y z
N MET A 1 13.07 -25.05 2.53
CA MET A 1 13.75 -23.79 2.90
C MET A 1 13.63 -22.87 1.69
N GLU A 2 13.00 -21.72 1.86
CA GLU A 2 12.87 -20.71 0.81
C GLU A 2 13.86 -19.59 1.06
N GLN A 3 14.56 -19.13 0.01
CA GLN A 3 15.61 -18.14 0.10
C GLN A 3 15.52 -17.16 -1.07
N ILE A 4 15.70 -15.88 -0.78
CA ILE A 4 15.84 -14.81 -1.77
C ILE A 4 17.18 -14.10 -1.59
N LEU A 5 17.77 -13.64 -2.69
CA LEU A 5 19.03 -12.89 -2.68
C LEU A 5 18.78 -11.46 -3.18
N ILE A 6 18.95 -10.49 -2.30
CA ILE A 6 18.91 -9.07 -2.67
C ILE A 6 20.33 -8.65 -3.10
N ARG A 7 20.55 -8.58 -4.42
CA ARG A 7 21.81 -8.08 -4.99
C ARG A 7 21.82 -6.56 -5.00
N ASN A 8 23.02 -5.98 -4.90
CA ASN A 8 23.25 -4.53 -4.94
C ASN A 8 22.42 -3.75 -3.91
N LEU A 9 22.16 -4.34 -2.73
CA LEU A 9 21.52 -3.62 -1.63
C LEU A 9 22.39 -2.41 -1.25
N PRO A 10 21.85 -1.18 -1.24
CA PRO A 10 22.62 -0.01 -0.87
C PRO A 10 23.27 -0.19 0.49
N SER A 11 24.52 0.25 0.62
CA SER A 11 25.31 0.08 1.85
C SER A 11 24.62 0.72 3.06
N GLY A 12 23.99 1.88 2.87
CA GLY A 12 23.17 2.54 3.89
C GLY A 12 21.98 1.69 4.35
N THR A 13 21.25 1.06 3.41
CA THR A 13 20.13 0.18 3.74
C THR A 13 20.60 -1.05 4.53
N LYS A 14 21.72 -1.66 4.12
CA LYS A 14 22.30 -2.80 4.84
C LYS A 14 22.74 -2.43 6.25
N ALA A 15 23.35 -1.26 6.42
CA ALA A 15 23.76 -0.76 7.72
C ALA A 15 22.56 -0.50 8.64
N ALA A 16 21.50 0.13 8.12
CA ALA A 16 20.26 0.35 8.86
C ALA A 16 19.60 -0.96 9.30
N LEU A 17 19.56 -1.97 8.41
CA LEU A 17 19.03 -3.28 8.74
C LEU A 17 19.86 -3.98 9.84
N LYS A 18 21.18 -3.84 9.78
CA LYS A 18 22.07 -4.39 10.81
C LYS A 18 21.85 -3.73 12.17
N ALA A 19 21.77 -2.39 12.21
CA ALA A 19 21.50 -1.65 13.44
C ALA A 19 20.14 -2.04 14.05
N ARG A 20 19.12 -2.21 13.21
CA ARG A 20 17.79 -2.64 13.64
C ARG A 20 17.79 -4.07 14.20
N ALA A 21 18.53 -4.99 13.56
CA ALA A 21 18.68 -6.36 14.04
C ALA A 21 19.40 -6.42 15.40
N GLU A 22 20.45 -5.60 15.60
CA GLU A 22 21.15 -5.45 16.87
C GLU A 22 20.23 -4.93 17.98
N GLN A 23 19.42 -3.90 17.69
CA GLN A 23 18.44 -3.34 18.64
C GLN A 23 17.37 -4.36 19.06
N GLN A 24 16.95 -5.23 18.14
CA GLN A 24 15.93 -6.26 18.41
C GLN A 24 16.53 -7.61 18.83
N HIS A 25 17.84 -7.66 19.13
CA HIS A 25 18.55 -8.88 19.53
C HIS A 25 18.30 -10.07 18.60
N SER A 26 18.26 -9.82 17.29
CA SER A 26 17.91 -10.80 16.28
C SER A 26 18.93 -10.82 15.14
N SER A 27 18.84 -11.81 14.26
CA SER A 27 19.69 -11.85 13.06
C SER A 27 19.19 -10.87 12.00
N VAL A 28 20.12 -10.43 11.13
CA VAL A 28 19.78 -9.57 9.97
C VAL A 28 18.75 -10.23 9.06
N GLU A 29 18.83 -11.56 8.87
CA GLU A 29 17.85 -12.31 8.10
C GLU A 29 16.48 -12.33 8.79
N ALA A 30 16.43 -12.53 10.10
CA ALA A 30 15.18 -12.52 10.85
C ALA A 30 14.49 -11.16 10.77
N GLU A 31 15.25 -10.06 10.84
CA GLU A 31 14.73 -8.71 10.67
C GLU A 31 14.22 -8.49 9.24
N ALA A 32 14.99 -8.90 8.23
CA ALA A 32 14.58 -8.82 6.83
C ALA A 32 13.27 -9.56 6.59
N ARG A 33 13.14 -10.77 7.14
CA ARG A 33 11.94 -11.60 7.04
C ARG A 33 10.74 -10.92 7.70
N ARG A 34 10.91 -10.34 8.89
CA ARG A 34 9.83 -9.60 9.57
C ARG A 34 9.37 -8.38 8.78
N ILE A 35 10.29 -7.60 8.21
CA ILE A 35 9.96 -6.44 7.38
C ILE A 35 9.19 -6.88 6.13
N LEU A 36 9.67 -7.93 5.44
CA LEU A 36 9.00 -8.44 4.24
C LEU A 36 7.62 -9.01 4.55
N ALA A 37 7.48 -9.76 5.64
CA ALA A 37 6.17 -10.29 6.07
C ALA A 37 5.20 -9.14 6.36
N ALA A 38 5.61 -8.15 7.14
CA ALA A 38 4.77 -7.00 7.46
C ALA A 38 4.34 -6.20 6.20
N ALA A 39 5.23 -6.04 5.23
CA ALA A 39 4.92 -5.35 3.97
C ALA A 39 4.00 -6.16 3.05
N LEU A 40 3.98 -7.48 3.17
CA LEU A 40 3.08 -8.36 2.41
C LEU A 40 1.73 -8.55 3.10
N ASP A 41 1.68 -8.42 4.42
CA ASP A 41 0.45 -8.46 5.23
C ASP A 41 -0.31 -7.12 5.20
N GLU A 42 0.31 -6.04 4.73
CA GLU A 42 -0.34 -4.73 4.63
C GLU A 42 -1.49 -4.79 3.62
N GLU A 43 -2.72 -4.65 4.12
CA GLU A 43 -3.91 -4.64 3.25
C GLU A 43 -3.86 -3.41 2.34
N PRO A 44 -4.07 -3.57 1.03
CA PRO A 44 -4.15 -2.42 0.14
C PRO A 44 -5.28 -1.51 0.61
N ALA A 45 -5.02 -0.20 0.63
CA ALA A 45 -6.01 0.80 1.01
C ALA A 45 -7.33 0.57 0.26
N THR A 46 -8.42 0.46 1.02
CA THR A 46 -9.75 0.30 0.42
C THR A 46 -10.22 1.63 -0.17
N LEU A 47 -11.25 1.58 -1.01
CA LEU A 47 -11.88 2.80 -1.51
C LEU A 47 -12.38 3.69 -0.35
N VAL A 48 -12.81 3.08 0.76
CA VAL A 48 -13.26 3.83 1.94
C VAL A 48 -12.09 4.54 2.61
N ASP A 49 -10.94 3.89 2.75
CA ASP A 49 -9.73 4.50 3.35
C ASP A 49 -9.24 5.68 2.51
N LEU A 50 -9.30 5.56 1.19
CA LEU A 50 -8.95 6.63 0.25
C LEU A 50 -9.93 7.80 0.29
N LEU A 51 -11.23 7.54 0.48
CA LEU A 51 -12.25 8.58 0.60
C LEU A 51 -12.25 9.27 1.97
N ALA A 52 -11.75 8.61 3.00
CA ALA A 52 -11.69 9.12 4.37
C ALA A 52 -10.42 9.92 4.70
N SER A 53 -9.48 10.07 3.75
CA SER A 53 -8.25 10.84 3.98
C SER A 53 -8.53 12.35 4.10
N ASP A 54 -7.90 13.01 5.07
CA ASP A 54 -8.05 14.45 5.32
C ASP A 54 -7.66 15.33 4.12
N GLU A 55 -6.75 14.86 3.27
CA GLU A 55 -6.43 15.46 1.97
C GLU A 55 -7.43 14.99 0.91
N GLY A 56 -8.63 15.58 0.92
CA GLY A 56 -9.59 15.36 -0.17
C GLY A 56 -9.03 15.85 -1.51
N ALA A 57 -9.12 15.03 -2.55
CA ALA A 57 -8.82 15.46 -3.91
C ALA A 57 -9.99 16.29 -4.47
N GLU A 58 -9.68 17.44 -5.09
CA GLU A 58 -10.68 18.21 -5.83
C GLU A 58 -11.01 17.45 -7.13
N ILE A 59 -12.26 16.99 -7.25
CA ILE A 59 -12.73 16.25 -8.43
C ILE A 59 -13.49 17.24 -9.32
N GLU A 60 -12.89 17.61 -10.45
CA GLU A 60 -13.63 18.25 -11.55
C GLU A 60 -14.58 17.22 -12.17
N PHE A 61 -15.87 17.35 -11.87
CA PHE A 61 -16.91 16.46 -12.36
C PHE A 61 -17.90 17.20 -13.26
N GLU A 62 -17.72 17.05 -14.57
CA GLU A 62 -18.62 17.57 -15.60
C GLU A 62 -19.32 16.40 -16.31
N PRO A 63 -20.44 15.87 -15.77
CA PRO A 63 -21.11 14.72 -16.34
C PRO A 63 -21.83 15.07 -17.64
N GLU A 64 -21.60 14.26 -18.68
CA GLU A 64 -22.42 14.33 -19.89
C GLU A 64 -23.86 13.88 -19.61
N ARG A 65 -24.81 14.48 -20.32
CA ARG A 65 -26.22 14.07 -20.24
C ARG A 65 -26.37 12.67 -20.84
N LEU A 66 -26.84 11.72 -20.04
CA LEU A 66 -27.08 10.32 -20.45
C LEU A 66 -28.16 10.12 -21.54
N GLY A 67 -28.75 11.20 -22.07
CA GLY A 67 -29.82 11.11 -23.09
C GLY A 67 -31.10 10.40 -22.61
N LEU A 68 -31.23 10.16 -21.30
CA LEU A 68 -32.36 9.44 -20.73
C LEU A 68 -33.59 10.35 -20.69
N SER A 69 -34.69 9.87 -21.27
CA SER A 69 -36.02 10.47 -21.12
C SER A 69 -36.79 9.72 -20.04
N ALA A 70 -37.53 10.46 -19.20
CA ALA A 70 -38.43 9.85 -18.24
C ALA A 70 -39.50 9.03 -18.99
N ARG A 71 -39.75 7.80 -18.55
CA ARG A 71 -40.87 7.01 -19.06
C ARG A 71 -42.17 7.59 -18.50
N THR A 72 -43.09 7.97 -19.38
CA THR A 72 -44.46 8.34 -18.99
C THR A 72 -45.17 7.07 -18.54
N PRO A 73 -45.69 7.00 -17.29
CA PRO A 73 -46.53 5.87 -16.88
C PRO A 73 -47.83 5.86 -17.68
N GLU A 74 -48.23 4.70 -18.19
CA GLU A 74 -49.57 4.48 -18.74
C GLU A 74 -50.55 4.38 -17.57
N LEU A 75 -51.50 5.32 -17.50
CA LEU A 75 -52.59 5.34 -16.51
C LEU A 75 -53.84 4.67 -17.08
#